data_AF-A0A947A743-F1
#
_entry.id   AF-A0A947A743-F1
#
_cell.length_a   1.000
_cell.length_b   1.000
_cell.length_c   1.000
_cell.angle_alpha   90.00
_cell.angle_beta   90.00
_cell.angle_gamma   90.00
#
_symmetry.space_group_name_H-M   'P 1'
#
loop_
_entity.id
_entity.type
_entity.pdbx_description
1 polymer ?
#
loop_
_entity_poly.entity_id
_entity_poly.type
_entity_poly.pdbx_seq_one_letter_code
_entity_poly.pdbx_strand_id
1 'polypeptide(L)'
;KIHKQNPDALMLVAPSDHWIEDEDAFKEDVTRCFEKSKSDSVLCTLGIKPTFPTTGYGYIELEKNGEEQGLRPVQQFREKPDYVTAQSFLEQGNFLWNAGIFIWSAQTIIDAFSKYQPKMYGLFEPGVSVLNTEQEGEFVNTYYPQAENISIDYAILEHAETTLVLLASFDWNDLGTWGALYDELAENQRRNVVVNGKYIGQDAVGNIIHVPEGKLVVVDGLSDYIIVDKKEVLMIVPKSKEQDIKKVRSVVGEKFGKHYV
;
A
#
# COMPACT_ATOMS: atom_id res chain seq x y z
N LYS A 1 -14.71 -15.05 9.74
CA LYS A 1 -16.07 -14.97 9.16
C LYS A 1 -16.16 -15.72 7.83
N ILE A 2 -15.28 -15.40 6.87
CA ILE A 2 -15.23 -16.01 5.53
C ILE A 2 -15.10 -17.54 5.62
N HIS A 3 -14.08 -18.04 6.32
CA HIS A 3 -13.89 -19.49 6.53
C HIS A 3 -15.11 -20.21 7.13
N LYS A 4 -15.84 -19.57 8.06
CA LYS A 4 -17.06 -20.12 8.67
C LYS A 4 -18.20 -20.27 7.65
N GLN A 5 -18.27 -19.39 6.66
CA GLN A 5 -19.30 -19.44 5.61
C GLN A 5 -18.91 -20.39 4.48
N ASN A 6 -17.62 -20.43 4.14
CA ASN A 6 -17.08 -21.29 3.10
C ASN A 6 -15.64 -21.72 3.48
N PRO A 7 -15.44 -23.00 3.88
CA PRO A 7 -14.11 -23.53 4.22
C PRO A 7 -13.12 -23.47 3.06
N ASP A 8 -13.60 -23.61 1.82
CA ASP A 8 -12.81 -23.61 0.60
C ASP A 8 -12.68 -22.20 -0.01
N ALA A 9 -13.03 -21.15 0.74
CA ALA A 9 -12.97 -19.79 0.24
C ALA A 9 -11.54 -19.36 -0.12
N LEU A 10 -11.40 -18.79 -1.30
CA LEU A 10 -10.23 -18.00 -1.67
C LEU A 10 -10.49 -16.53 -1.37
N MET A 11 -9.44 -15.82 -0.96
CA MET A 11 -9.49 -14.43 -0.54
C MET A 11 -8.49 -13.60 -1.34
N LEU A 12 -8.97 -12.43 -1.78
CA LEU A 12 -8.13 -11.31 -2.20
C LEU A 12 -8.18 -10.27 -1.09
N VAL A 13 -7.02 -9.87 -0.59
CA VAL A 13 -6.86 -8.76 0.36
C VAL A 13 -6.12 -7.67 -0.38
N ALA A 14 -6.80 -6.54 -0.62
CA ALA A 14 -6.24 -5.42 -1.37
C ALA A 14 -6.45 -4.11 -0.59
N PRO A 15 -5.47 -3.19 -0.58
CA PRO A 15 -5.64 -1.85 -0.04
C PRO A 15 -6.68 -1.07 -0.83
N SER A 16 -7.45 -0.22 -0.15
CA SER A 16 -8.57 0.54 -0.75
C SER A 16 -8.14 1.86 -1.41
N ASP A 17 -6.86 2.19 -1.32
CA ASP A 17 -6.28 3.49 -1.66
C ASP A 17 -5.22 3.40 -2.78
N HIS A 18 -5.10 2.25 -3.43
CA HIS A 18 -4.24 2.08 -4.61
C HIS A 18 -4.96 2.46 -5.90
N TRP A 19 -4.19 2.87 -6.90
CA TRP A 19 -4.61 3.14 -8.26
C TRP A 19 -4.04 2.09 -9.21
N ILE A 20 -4.92 1.54 -10.05
CA ILE A 20 -4.64 0.53 -11.06
C ILE A 20 -5.53 0.89 -12.26
N GLU A 21 -4.93 1.25 -13.40
CA GLU A 21 -5.64 1.62 -14.64
C GLU A 21 -5.98 0.37 -15.48
N ASP A 22 -5.03 -0.57 -15.63
CA ASP A 22 -5.21 -1.83 -16.36
C ASP A 22 -5.89 -2.90 -15.49
N GLU A 23 -7.21 -2.75 -15.33
CA GLU A 23 -8.04 -3.69 -14.57
C GLU A 23 -8.03 -5.12 -15.13
N ASP A 24 -7.88 -5.28 -16.45
CA ASP A 24 -7.88 -6.58 -17.11
C ASP A 24 -6.58 -7.35 -16.79
N ALA A 25 -5.42 -6.70 -16.86
CA ALA A 25 -4.14 -7.28 -16.45
C ALA A 25 -4.13 -7.62 -14.95
N PHE A 26 -4.66 -6.72 -14.10
CA PHE A 26 -4.82 -7.00 -12.67
C PHE A 26 -5.66 -8.25 -12.40
N LYS A 27 -6.80 -8.37 -13.09
CA LYS A 27 -7.68 -9.53 -12.96
C LYS A 27 -7.00 -10.82 -13.42
N GLU A 28 -6.22 -10.77 -14.50
CA GLU A 28 -5.46 -11.93 -14.98
C GLU A 28 -4.45 -12.40 -13.92
N ASP A 29 -3.67 -11.47 -13.36
CA ASP A 29 -2.66 -11.77 -12.34
C ASP A 29 -3.28 -12.32 -11.05
N VAL A 30 -4.36 -11.71 -10.57
CA VAL A 30 -5.12 -12.22 -9.42
C VAL A 30 -5.68 -13.61 -9.69
N THR A 31 -6.18 -13.87 -10.90
CA THR A 31 -6.72 -15.19 -11.28
C THR A 31 -5.65 -16.26 -11.23
N ARG A 32 -4.45 -15.97 -11.74
CA ARG A 32 -3.30 -16.90 -11.68
C ARG A 32 -2.91 -17.21 -10.24
N CYS A 33 -2.90 -16.22 -9.35
CA CYS A 33 -2.69 -16.44 -7.92
C CYS A 33 -3.78 -17.32 -7.30
N PHE A 34 -5.05 -17.07 -7.64
CA PHE A 34 -6.16 -17.90 -7.15
C PHE A 34 -6.06 -19.35 -7.62
N GLU A 35 -5.69 -19.60 -8.87
CA GLU A 35 -5.49 -20.96 -9.39
C GLU A 35 -4.44 -21.72 -8.56
N LYS A 36 -3.34 -21.05 -8.20
CA LYS A 36 -2.30 -21.63 -7.34
C LYS A 36 -2.77 -21.84 -5.90
N SER A 37 -3.41 -20.84 -5.29
CA SER A 37 -3.93 -20.94 -3.92
C SER A 37 -5.08 -21.94 -3.77
N LYS A 38 -5.70 -22.34 -4.88
CA LYS A 38 -6.73 -23.40 -4.90
C LYS A 38 -6.13 -24.79 -4.81
N SER A 39 -4.99 -25.03 -5.47
CA SER A 39 -4.34 -26.34 -5.48
C SER A 39 -3.40 -26.54 -4.30
N ASP A 40 -2.78 -25.46 -3.82
CA ASP A 40 -1.67 -25.52 -2.88
C ASP A 40 -1.91 -24.58 -1.67
N SER A 41 -1.42 -24.97 -0.49
CA SER A 41 -1.45 -24.14 0.72
C SER A 41 -0.36 -23.05 0.69
N VAL A 42 -0.50 -22.08 -0.20
CA VAL A 42 0.46 -20.98 -0.42
C VAL A 42 -0.14 -19.61 -0.10
N LEU A 43 0.75 -18.68 0.26
CA LEU A 43 0.43 -17.27 0.43
C LEU A 43 0.97 -16.52 -0.79
N CYS A 44 0.09 -16.06 -1.68
CA CYS A 44 0.50 -15.32 -2.88
C CYS A 44 0.47 -13.81 -2.62
N THR A 45 1.42 -13.08 -3.23
CA THR A 45 1.44 -11.62 -3.29
C THR A 45 1.77 -11.14 -4.70
N LEU A 46 1.49 -9.87 -4.99
CA LEU A 46 1.83 -9.22 -6.26
C LEU A 46 3.03 -8.28 -6.04
N GLY A 47 4.06 -8.46 -6.86
CA GLY A 47 5.28 -7.67 -6.82
C GLY A 47 5.38 -6.72 -8.01
N ILE A 48 5.68 -5.45 -7.77
CA ILE A 48 5.85 -4.44 -8.82
C ILE A 48 7.33 -4.26 -9.14
N LYS A 49 7.69 -4.10 -10.41
CA LYS A 49 9.08 -3.83 -10.79
C LYS A 49 9.52 -2.44 -10.28
N PRO A 50 10.56 -2.34 -9.44
CA PRO A 50 11.03 -1.05 -8.96
C PRO A 50 11.60 -0.20 -10.09
N THR A 51 11.21 1.06 -10.14
CA THR A 51 11.74 2.04 -11.11
C THR A 51 12.64 3.09 -10.45
N PHE A 52 12.58 3.22 -9.12
CA PHE A 52 13.43 4.11 -8.31
C PHE A 52 13.60 3.59 -6.87
N PRO A 53 14.60 4.04 -6.10
CA PRO A 53 14.87 3.53 -4.75
C PRO A 53 14.00 4.24 -3.69
N THR A 54 12.71 3.92 -3.65
CA THR A 54 11.78 4.45 -2.63
C THR A 54 12.03 3.80 -1.26
N THR A 55 11.95 4.62 -0.20
CA THR A 55 11.98 4.17 1.20
C THR A 55 10.57 3.98 1.78
N GLY A 56 9.53 4.28 0.99
CA GLY A 56 8.14 4.23 1.42
C GLY A 56 7.51 2.84 1.34
N TYR A 57 8.07 1.96 0.52
CA TYR A 57 7.49 0.65 0.21
C TYR A 57 8.28 -0.48 0.87
N GLY A 58 7.60 -1.61 1.06
CA GLY A 58 8.28 -2.88 1.28
C GLY A 58 8.87 -3.42 -0.02
N TYR A 59 9.95 -4.20 0.10
CA TYR A 59 10.57 -4.92 -1.01
C TYR A 59 10.48 -6.44 -0.79
N ILE A 60 10.40 -7.17 -1.90
CA ILE A 60 10.34 -8.62 -1.96
C ILE A 60 11.61 -9.09 -2.65
N GLU A 61 12.47 -9.79 -1.93
CA GLU A 61 13.70 -10.39 -2.43
C GLU A 61 13.41 -11.73 -3.09
N LEU A 62 13.98 -11.95 -4.27
CA LEU A 62 13.83 -13.17 -5.06
C LEU A 62 15.19 -13.83 -5.29
N GLU A 63 15.17 -15.14 -5.56
CA GLU A 63 16.37 -15.80 -6.07
C GLU A 63 16.76 -15.27 -7.46
N LYS A 64 18.04 -14.93 -7.64
CA LYS A 64 18.56 -14.33 -8.89
C LYS A 64 18.38 -15.18 -10.14
N ASN A 65 18.30 -16.50 -9.99
CA ASN A 65 18.24 -17.45 -11.11
C ASN A 65 16.85 -18.11 -11.27
N GLY A 66 15.81 -17.54 -10.67
CA GLY A 66 14.44 -18.03 -10.83
C GLY A 66 13.90 -17.76 -12.24
N GLU A 67 12.95 -18.59 -12.69
CA GLU A 67 12.23 -18.35 -13.94
C GLU A 67 11.58 -16.96 -13.93
N GLU A 68 11.76 -16.16 -14.98
CA GLU A 68 11.18 -14.81 -15.04
C GLU A 68 9.65 -14.82 -15.16
N GLN A 69 9.06 -15.95 -15.56
CA GLN A 69 7.64 -16.08 -15.83
C GLN A 69 6.95 -16.91 -14.73
N GLY A 70 5.88 -16.35 -14.15
CA GLY A 70 5.02 -17.04 -13.20
C GLY A 70 5.31 -16.73 -11.73
N LEU A 71 4.72 -17.55 -10.86
CA LEU A 71 4.82 -17.43 -9.41
C LEU A 71 6.17 -17.95 -8.93
N ARG A 72 6.90 -17.10 -8.20
CA ARG A 72 8.22 -17.42 -7.65
C ARG A 72 8.19 -17.48 -6.12
N PRO A 73 8.98 -18.34 -5.48
CA PRO A 73 9.19 -18.28 -4.04
C PRO A 73 9.77 -16.92 -3.62
N VAL A 74 9.22 -16.37 -2.54
CA VAL A 74 9.79 -15.19 -1.88
C VAL A 74 10.96 -15.66 -1.01
N GLN A 75 12.14 -15.06 -1.21
CA GLN A 75 13.28 -15.34 -0.35
C GLN A 75 13.16 -14.58 0.97
N GLN A 76 12.83 -13.28 0.91
CA GLN A 76 12.66 -12.46 2.09
C GLN A 76 11.86 -11.18 1.79
N PHE A 77 11.12 -10.68 2.78
CA PHE A 77 10.56 -9.32 2.76
C PHE A 77 11.49 -8.32 3.45
N ARG A 78 11.52 -7.09 2.95
CA ARG A 78 12.29 -5.97 3.46
C ARG A 78 11.40 -4.74 3.56
N GLU A 79 10.87 -4.47 4.74
CA GLU A 79 9.95 -3.34 4.91
C GLU A 79 10.70 -2.01 5.08
N LYS A 80 10.38 -1.02 4.23
CA LYS A 80 10.80 0.39 4.32
C LYS A 80 12.29 0.58 4.62
N PRO A 81 13.18 0.11 3.73
CA PRO A 81 14.63 0.30 3.88
C PRO A 81 15.01 1.78 3.85
N ASP A 82 16.21 2.11 4.34
CA ASP A 82 16.81 3.42 4.06
C ASP A 82 17.17 3.57 2.58
N TYR A 83 17.43 4.80 2.14
CA TYR A 83 17.66 5.11 0.73
C TYR A 83 18.87 4.38 0.13
N VAL A 84 19.96 4.23 0.89
CA VAL A 84 21.18 3.55 0.43
C VAL A 84 20.90 2.06 0.21
N THR A 85 20.16 1.46 1.14
CA THR A 85 19.72 0.07 1.06
C THR A 85 18.77 -0.14 -0.12
N ALA A 86 17.78 0.73 -0.30
CA ALA A 86 16.86 0.71 -1.45
C ALA A 86 17.61 0.83 -2.79
N GLN A 87 18.60 1.70 -2.87
CA GLN A 87 19.46 1.83 -4.06
C GLN A 87 20.19 0.52 -4.35
N SER A 88 20.75 -0.12 -3.33
CA SER A 88 21.40 -1.43 -3.49
C SER A 88 20.45 -2.51 -3.99
N PHE A 89 19.16 -2.47 -3.62
CA PHE A 89 18.16 -3.44 -4.09
C PHE A 89 17.92 -3.32 -5.59
N LEU A 90 17.84 -2.09 -6.10
CA LEU A 90 17.71 -1.83 -7.53
C LEU A 90 18.96 -2.30 -8.31
N GLU A 91 20.14 -2.02 -7.78
CA GLU A 91 21.41 -2.46 -8.38
C GLU A 91 21.53 -3.99 -8.45
N GLN A 92 20.97 -4.70 -7.47
CA GLN A 92 20.98 -6.16 -7.45
C GLN A 92 19.98 -6.79 -8.44
N GLY A 93 18.91 -6.08 -8.80
CA GLY A 93 17.96 -6.47 -9.85
C GLY A 93 17.01 -7.62 -9.52
N ASN A 94 17.08 -8.19 -8.32
CA ASN A 94 16.25 -9.31 -7.86
C ASN A 94 15.23 -8.92 -6.78
N PHE A 95 14.86 -7.64 -6.73
CA PHE A 95 13.86 -7.13 -5.80
C PHE A 95 12.64 -6.60 -6.53
N LEU A 96 11.46 -6.83 -5.95
CA LEU A 96 10.19 -6.22 -6.35
C LEU A 96 9.67 -5.32 -5.23
N TRP A 97 8.86 -4.32 -5.53
CA TRP A 97 8.06 -3.64 -4.51
C TRP A 97 6.88 -4.52 -4.09
N ASN A 98 6.59 -4.55 -2.80
CA ASN A 98 5.41 -5.21 -2.25
C ASN A 98 4.18 -4.31 -2.49
N ALA A 99 3.25 -4.76 -3.34
CA ALA A 99 2.03 -4.02 -3.62
C ALA A 99 1.01 -4.06 -2.47
N GLY A 100 1.27 -4.80 -1.38
CA GLY A 100 0.32 -4.98 -0.27
C GLY A 100 -0.96 -5.73 -0.66
N ILE A 101 -0.96 -6.37 -1.83
CA ILE A 101 -2.08 -7.15 -2.36
C ILE A 101 -1.76 -8.63 -2.17
N PHE A 102 -2.64 -9.33 -1.47
CA PHE A 102 -2.43 -10.71 -1.07
C PHE A 102 -3.56 -11.63 -1.49
N ILE A 103 -3.20 -12.86 -1.86
CA ILE A 103 -4.12 -13.88 -2.36
C ILE A 103 -3.82 -15.21 -1.67
N TRP A 104 -4.83 -15.81 -1.03
CA TRP A 104 -4.70 -17.11 -0.36
C TRP A 104 -6.06 -17.74 -0.06
N SER A 105 -6.08 -19.01 0.33
CA SER A 105 -7.29 -19.61 0.91
C SER A 105 -7.51 -19.12 2.35
N ALA A 106 -8.77 -19.08 2.77
CA ALA A 106 -9.13 -18.71 4.14
C ALA A 106 -8.55 -19.70 5.17
N GLN A 107 -8.47 -20.99 4.82
CA GLN A 107 -7.84 -22.01 5.66
C GLN A 107 -6.32 -21.78 5.77
N THR A 108 -5.64 -21.54 4.65
CA THR A 108 -4.16 -21.35 4.62
C THR A 108 -3.73 -20.18 5.51
N ILE A 109 -4.43 -19.05 5.48
CA ILE A 109 -4.07 -17.91 6.32
C ILE A 109 -4.37 -18.17 7.81
N ILE A 110 -5.44 -18.91 8.14
CA ILE A 110 -5.74 -19.32 9.51
C ILE A 110 -4.64 -20.24 10.05
N ASP A 111 -4.21 -21.22 9.25
CA ASP A 111 -3.10 -22.13 9.60
C ASP A 111 -1.80 -21.36 9.83
N ALA A 112 -1.53 -20.36 8.98
CA ALA A 112 -0.37 -19.48 9.13
C ALA A 112 -0.44 -18.68 10.45
N PHE A 113 -1.60 -18.12 10.81
CA PHE A 113 -1.78 -17.48 12.12
C PHE A 113 -1.58 -18.45 13.28
N SER A 114 -2.12 -19.67 13.19
CA SER A 114 -1.91 -20.69 14.23
C SER A 114 -0.44 -21.06 14.39
N LYS A 115 0.33 -21.10 13.31
CA LYS A 115 1.75 -21.48 13.31
C LYS A 115 2.66 -20.35 13.76
N TYR A 116 2.53 -19.18 13.16
CA TYR A 116 3.47 -18.06 13.31
C TYR A 116 3.02 -17.04 14.36
N GLN A 117 1.72 -16.95 14.65
CA GLN A 117 1.13 -16.01 15.59
C GLN A 117 0.16 -16.70 16.57
N PRO A 118 0.61 -17.74 17.31
CA PRO A 118 -0.29 -18.58 18.11
C PRO A 118 -1.04 -17.81 19.21
N LYS A 119 -0.45 -16.73 19.74
CA LYS A 119 -1.13 -15.84 20.69
C LYS A 119 -2.28 -15.08 20.04
N MET A 120 -2.07 -14.52 18.85
CA MET A 120 -3.10 -13.83 18.08
C MET A 120 -4.20 -14.79 17.67
N TYR A 121 -3.83 -15.99 17.20
CA TYR A 121 -4.78 -17.05 16.86
C TYR A 121 -5.65 -17.42 18.09
N GLY A 122 -5.02 -17.74 19.22
CA GLY A 122 -5.74 -18.12 20.45
C GLY A 122 -6.63 -17.00 21.03
N LEU A 123 -6.29 -15.73 20.79
CA LEU A 123 -7.11 -14.59 21.19
C LEU A 123 -8.46 -14.56 20.47
N PHE A 124 -8.48 -14.94 19.18
CA PHE A 124 -9.68 -14.87 18.33
C PHE A 124 -10.38 -16.22 18.12
N GLU A 125 -9.74 -17.35 18.42
CA GLU A 125 -10.32 -18.70 18.30
C GLU A 125 -11.68 -18.86 19.01
N PRO A 126 -11.89 -18.38 20.26
CA PRO A 126 -13.19 -18.47 20.93
C PRO A 126 -14.32 -17.77 20.15
N GLY A 127 -13.95 -16.76 19.35
CA GLY A 127 -14.83 -15.95 18.55
C GLY A 127 -15.53 -16.70 17.42
N VAL A 128 -14.98 -17.83 16.96
CA VAL A 128 -15.50 -18.56 15.79
C VAL A 128 -17.00 -18.89 15.93
N SER A 129 -17.44 -19.25 17.14
CA SER A 129 -18.85 -19.55 17.42
C SER A 129 -19.77 -18.33 17.29
N VAL A 130 -19.30 -17.14 17.69
CA VAL A 130 -20.09 -15.89 17.75
C VAL A 130 -19.96 -15.01 16.52
N LEU A 131 -18.96 -15.22 15.65
CA LEU A 131 -18.85 -14.53 14.37
C LEU A 131 -20.12 -14.73 13.50
N ASN A 132 -20.58 -13.67 12.84
CA ASN A 132 -21.85 -13.59 12.10
C ASN A 132 -23.11 -13.71 12.99
N THR A 133 -23.04 -13.32 14.26
CA THR A 133 -24.19 -13.26 15.18
C THR A 133 -24.27 -11.89 15.84
N GLU A 134 -25.34 -11.62 16.58
CA GLU A 134 -25.51 -10.37 17.35
C GLU A 134 -24.40 -10.17 18.41
N GLN A 135 -23.76 -11.24 18.86
CA GLN A 135 -22.69 -11.22 19.86
C GLN A 135 -21.32 -10.82 19.29
N GLU A 136 -21.18 -10.74 17.96
CA GLU A 136 -19.91 -10.42 17.29
C GLU A 136 -19.35 -9.05 17.72
N GLY A 137 -20.21 -8.04 17.85
CA GLY A 137 -19.78 -6.69 18.20
C GLY A 137 -19.15 -6.61 19.59
N GLU A 138 -19.77 -7.27 20.58
CA GLU A 138 -19.23 -7.34 21.95
C GLU A 138 -17.90 -8.12 21.99
N PHE A 139 -17.83 -9.23 21.25
CA PHE A 139 -16.61 -10.01 21.13
C PHE A 139 -15.46 -9.18 20.55
N VAL A 140 -15.67 -8.51 19.41
CA VAL A 140 -14.62 -7.68 18.79
C VAL A 140 -14.17 -6.56 19.73
N ASN A 141 -15.10 -5.84 20.37
CA ASN A 141 -14.76 -4.75 21.30
C ASN A 141 -13.97 -5.22 22.52
N THR A 142 -14.17 -6.47 22.95
CA THR A 142 -13.48 -7.04 24.12
C THR A 142 -12.09 -7.56 23.77
N TYR A 143 -11.96 -8.27 22.65
CA TYR A 143 -10.75 -9.01 22.30
C TYR A 143 -9.80 -8.22 21.39
N TYR A 144 -10.31 -7.41 20.45
CA TYR A 144 -9.46 -6.68 19.51
C TYR A 144 -8.46 -5.70 20.18
N PRO A 145 -8.81 -4.96 21.25
CA PRO A 145 -7.85 -4.09 21.94
C PRO A 145 -6.67 -4.83 22.59
N GLN A 146 -6.76 -6.15 22.77
CA GLN A 146 -5.70 -7.00 23.33
C GLN A 146 -4.76 -7.53 22.24
N ALA A 147 -5.13 -7.37 20.97
CA ALA A 147 -4.33 -7.80 19.84
C ALA A 147 -3.07 -6.94 19.73
N GLU A 148 -1.96 -7.58 19.35
CA GLU A 148 -0.73 -6.88 19.01
C GLU A 148 -0.93 -6.01 17.76
N ASN A 149 -0.41 -4.78 17.79
CA ASN A 149 -0.41 -3.89 16.64
C ASN A 149 0.79 -4.21 15.73
N ILE A 150 0.61 -5.19 14.85
CA ILE A 150 1.64 -5.70 13.92
C ILE A 150 1.03 -5.88 12.52
N SER A 151 1.81 -5.62 11.47
CA SER A 151 1.37 -5.83 10.08
C SER A 151 1.42 -7.31 9.69
N ILE A 152 0.68 -7.69 8.65
CA ILE A 152 0.67 -9.07 8.15
C ILE A 152 2.03 -9.49 7.57
N ASP A 153 2.76 -8.52 7.00
CA ASP A 153 4.09 -8.72 6.42
C ASP A 153 5.07 -9.25 7.48
N TYR A 154 5.14 -8.56 8.62
CA TYR A 154 5.96 -8.99 9.75
C TYR A 154 5.39 -10.21 10.47
N ALA A 155 4.08 -10.22 10.70
CA ALA A 155 3.46 -11.25 11.53
C ALA A 155 3.53 -12.64 10.90
N ILE A 156 3.41 -12.71 9.57
CA ILE A 156 3.26 -13.96 8.82
C ILE A 156 4.26 -14.06 7.66
N LEU A 157 4.27 -13.09 6.74
CA LEU A 157 4.93 -13.26 5.43
C LEU A 157 6.45 -13.35 5.52
N GLU A 158 7.09 -12.63 6.45
CA GLU A 158 8.53 -12.74 6.72
C GLU A 158 8.96 -14.13 7.24
N HIS A 159 8.02 -14.94 7.74
CA HIS A 159 8.28 -16.25 8.33
C HIS A 159 7.73 -17.41 7.49
N ALA A 160 6.85 -17.13 6.55
CA ALA A 160 6.16 -18.14 5.76
C ALA A 160 6.99 -18.60 4.56
N GLU A 161 7.51 -19.83 4.65
CA GLU A 161 8.28 -20.49 3.57
C GLU A 161 7.45 -20.79 2.31
N THR A 162 6.11 -20.76 2.43
CA THR A 162 5.17 -21.03 1.32
C THR A 162 4.68 -19.74 0.65
N THR A 163 5.42 -18.64 0.80
CA THR A 163 5.06 -17.37 0.18
C THR A 163 5.55 -17.33 -1.26
N LEU A 164 4.64 -17.02 -2.18
CA LEU A 164 4.92 -16.86 -3.60
C LEU A 164 4.60 -15.44 -4.05
N VAL A 165 5.37 -14.93 -5.00
CA VAL A 165 5.14 -13.62 -5.63
C VAL A 165 4.96 -13.79 -7.13
N LEU A 166 3.98 -13.09 -7.68
CA LEU A 166 3.82 -12.90 -9.11
C LEU A 166 4.31 -11.49 -9.48
N LEU A 167 5.11 -11.38 -10.54
CA LEU A 167 5.45 -10.07 -11.10
C LEU A 167 4.20 -9.50 -11.76
N ALA A 168 3.72 -8.36 -11.27
CA ALA A 168 2.57 -7.67 -11.81
C ALA A 168 2.81 -7.23 -13.25
N SER A 169 1.81 -7.44 -14.09
CA SER A 169 1.76 -7.02 -15.49
C SER A 169 0.98 -5.73 -15.73
N PHE A 170 0.27 -5.25 -14.70
CA PHE A 170 -0.52 -4.01 -14.68
C PHE A 170 0.30 -2.82 -14.16
N ASP A 171 -0.16 -1.61 -14.46
CA ASP A 171 0.31 -0.38 -13.82
C ASP A 171 -0.16 -0.33 -12.36
N TRP A 172 0.67 0.19 -11.47
CA TRP A 172 0.32 0.27 -10.06
C TRP A 172 0.91 1.51 -9.43
N ASN A 173 0.09 2.19 -8.63
CA ASN A 173 0.50 3.31 -7.82
C ASN A 173 -0.21 3.26 -6.45
N ASP A 174 0.52 3.46 -5.37
CA ASP A 174 -0.05 3.48 -4.02
C ASP A 174 -0.76 4.80 -3.68
N LEU A 175 -0.66 5.80 -4.57
CA LEU A 175 -1.12 7.19 -4.38
C LEU A 175 -0.71 7.79 -3.01
N GLY A 176 0.32 7.24 -2.37
CA GLY A 176 0.75 7.60 -1.03
C GLY A 176 1.50 8.95 -0.98
N THR A 177 1.81 9.50 -2.16
CA THR A 177 2.55 10.75 -2.35
C THR A 177 1.84 11.66 -3.36
N TRP A 178 1.91 12.97 -3.12
CA TRP A 178 1.63 14.02 -4.10
C TRP A 178 2.49 13.88 -5.36
N GLY A 179 3.73 13.41 -5.24
CA GLY A 179 4.57 13.07 -6.39
C GLY A 179 3.89 12.04 -7.30
N ALA A 180 3.45 10.92 -6.73
CA ALA A 180 2.68 9.90 -7.44
C ALA A 180 1.41 10.45 -8.10
N LEU A 181 0.65 11.29 -7.38
CA LEU A 181 -0.53 11.95 -7.95
C LEU A 181 -0.20 12.86 -9.13
N TYR A 182 0.94 13.55 -9.09
CA TYR A 182 1.39 14.41 -10.17
C TYR A 182 1.78 13.62 -11.40
N ASP A 183 2.54 12.55 -11.23
CA ASP A 183 2.97 11.71 -12.35
C ASP A 183 1.77 11.08 -13.06
N GLU A 184 0.73 10.72 -12.31
CA GLU A 184 -0.53 10.18 -12.85
C GLU A 184 -1.35 11.23 -13.62
N LEU A 185 -1.54 12.41 -13.03
CA LEU A 185 -2.41 13.44 -13.61
C LEU A 185 -1.71 14.30 -14.67
N ALA A 186 -0.38 14.34 -14.69
CA ALA A 186 0.37 15.13 -15.64
C ALA A 186 0.50 14.38 -16.97
N GLU A 187 -0.54 14.42 -17.81
CA GLU A 187 -0.51 13.90 -19.19
C GLU A 187 0.61 14.57 -20.02
N ASN A 188 1.80 13.97 -19.98
CA ASN A 188 2.94 14.13 -20.87
C ASN A 188 3.60 15.52 -21.00
N GLN A 189 3.33 16.52 -20.15
CA GLN A 189 4.04 17.81 -20.21
C GLN A 189 4.16 18.44 -18.82
N ARG A 190 5.26 19.18 -18.59
CA ARG A 190 5.64 19.97 -17.40
C ARG A 190 4.58 21.02 -16.97
N ARG A 191 3.34 20.59 -16.79
CA ARG A 191 2.17 21.43 -16.52
C ARG A 191 1.84 21.36 -15.04
N ASN A 192 1.17 22.39 -14.54
CA ASN A 192 0.63 22.37 -13.19
C ASN A 192 -0.56 21.40 -13.15
N VAL A 193 -0.59 20.53 -12.15
CA VAL A 193 -1.74 19.65 -11.88
C VAL A 193 -2.68 20.39 -10.94
N VAL A 194 -3.95 20.51 -11.32
CA VAL A 194 -4.96 21.23 -10.55
C VAL A 194 -6.12 20.30 -10.25
N VAL A 195 -6.43 20.14 -8.97
CA VAL A 195 -7.49 19.27 -8.47
C VAL A 195 -8.54 20.15 -7.78
N ASN A 196 -9.82 19.97 -8.17
CA ASN A 196 -11.02 20.64 -7.66
C ASN A 196 -11.12 22.18 -7.89
N GLY A 197 -10.04 22.88 -8.20
CA GLY A 197 -10.03 24.35 -8.33
C GLY A 197 -10.03 24.90 -9.76
N LYS A 198 -10.20 26.23 -9.87
CA LYS A 198 -9.82 27.02 -11.05
C LYS A 198 -8.40 27.55 -10.85
N TYR A 199 -7.64 27.66 -11.93
CA TYR A 199 -6.23 28.04 -11.87
C TYR A 199 -5.86 29.06 -12.94
N ILE A 200 -5.05 30.05 -12.54
CA ILE A 200 -4.33 30.96 -13.43
C ILE A 200 -2.85 30.94 -13.00
N GLY A 201 -1.96 30.71 -13.96
CA GLY A 201 -0.53 30.65 -13.76
C GLY A 201 0.21 31.63 -14.65
N GLN A 202 1.20 32.33 -14.09
CA GLN A 202 2.20 33.09 -14.84
C GLN A 202 3.58 32.64 -14.37
N ASP A 203 4.49 32.32 -15.30
CA ASP A 203 5.85 31.84 -14.98
C ASP A 203 5.89 30.73 -13.90
N ALA A 204 4.85 29.88 -13.87
CA ALA A 204 4.63 28.86 -12.85
C ALA A 204 4.51 27.49 -13.51
N VAL A 205 5.40 26.55 -13.16
CA VAL A 205 5.47 25.24 -13.82
C VAL A 205 5.64 24.10 -12.82
N GLY A 206 5.11 22.93 -13.17
CA GLY A 206 5.30 21.72 -12.39
C GLY A 206 4.78 21.82 -10.95
N ASN A 207 3.74 22.60 -10.66
CA ASN A 207 3.11 22.62 -9.34
C ASN A 207 1.98 21.59 -9.24
N ILE A 208 1.67 21.15 -8.01
CA ILE A 208 0.46 20.39 -7.67
C ILE A 208 -0.42 21.31 -6.84
N ILE A 209 -1.66 21.50 -7.26
CA ILE A 209 -2.58 22.47 -6.67
C ILE A 209 -3.88 21.75 -6.32
N HIS A 210 -4.11 21.50 -5.04
CA HIS A 210 -5.34 20.91 -4.54
C HIS A 210 -6.06 21.92 -3.64
N VAL A 211 -7.22 22.40 -4.08
CA VAL A 211 -7.99 23.44 -3.36
C VAL A 211 -9.47 23.08 -3.33
N PRO A 212 -10.29 23.72 -2.49
CA PRO A 212 -11.73 23.46 -2.47
C PRO A 212 -12.40 23.78 -3.81
N GLU A 213 -13.51 23.09 -4.08
CA GLU A 213 -14.26 23.26 -5.33
C GLU A 213 -14.64 24.73 -5.58
N GLY A 214 -14.44 25.19 -6.82
CA GLY A 214 -14.81 26.54 -7.24
C GLY A 214 -13.84 27.65 -6.81
N LYS A 215 -12.83 27.36 -5.99
CA LYS A 215 -11.80 28.33 -5.62
C LYS A 215 -10.90 28.66 -6.81
N LEU A 216 -10.62 29.95 -7.03
CA LEU A 216 -9.62 30.41 -7.99
C LEU A 216 -8.26 30.55 -7.31
N VAL A 217 -7.24 29.91 -7.88
CA VAL A 217 -5.85 30.00 -7.46
C VAL A 217 -5.07 30.75 -8.53
N VAL A 218 -4.32 31.78 -8.10
CA VAL A 218 -3.43 32.55 -8.97
C VAL A 218 -2.00 32.33 -8.47
N VAL A 219 -1.12 31.83 -9.34
CA VAL A 219 0.28 31.53 -9.00
C VAL A 219 1.19 32.23 -10.01
N ASP A 220 2.16 33.00 -9.51
CA ASP A 220 3.15 33.69 -10.33
C ASP A 220 4.57 33.34 -9.85
N GLY A 221 5.43 32.91 -10.77
CA GLY A 221 6.87 32.67 -10.51
C GLY A 221 7.20 31.47 -9.63
N LEU A 222 6.25 30.55 -9.37
CA LEU A 222 6.45 29.40 -8.50
C LEU A 222 6.58 28.11 -9.31
N SER A 223 7.64 27.34 -9.05
CA SER A 223 7.91 26.10 -9.77
C SER A 223 8.22 24.94 -8.83
N ASP A 224 7.67 23.77 -9.13
CA ASP A 224 7.89 22.53 -8.39
C ASP A 224 7.45 22.56 -6.92
N TYR A 225 6.28 23.15 -6.65
CA TYR A 225 5.64 23.16 -5.32
C TYR A 225 4.36 22.31 -5.26
N ILE A 226 4.07 21.86 -4.04
CA ILE A 226 2.78 21.30 -3.62
C ILE A 226 2.03 22.40 -2.88
N ILE A 227 0.88 22.81 -3.42
CA ILE A 227 -0.05 23.80 -2.86
C ILE A 227 -1.33 23.05 -2.49
N VAL A 228 -1.62 22.95 -1.20
CA VAL A 228 -2.82 22.28 -0.68
C VAL A 228 -3.58 23.24 0.21
N ASP A 229 -4.81 23.54 -0.17
CA ASP A 229 -5.74 24.32 0.63
C ASP A 229 -6.88 23.41 1.10
N LYS A 230 -6.97 23.21 2.42
CA LYS A 230 -7.97 22.37 3.04
C LYS A 230 -8.43 22.97 4.36
N LYS A 231 -9.73 23.28 4.43
CA LYS A 231 -10.37 23.87 5.62
C LYS A 231 -9.68 25.16 6.05
N GLU A 232 -8.97 25.13 7.17
CA GLU A 232 -8.29 26.28 7.79
C GLU A 232 -6.79 26.30 7.50
N VAL A 233 -6.29 25.38 6.67
CA VAL A 233 -4.86 25.17 6.42
C VAL A 233 -4.55 25.33 4.93
N LEU A 234 -3.65 26.27 4.64
CA LEU A 234 -2.95 26.37 3.35
C LEU A 234 -1.51 25.90 3.55
N MET A 235 -1.13 24.84 2.85
CA MET A 235 0.22 24.30 2.83
C MET A 235 0.86 24.59 1.47
N ILE A 236 2.06 25.16 1.49
CA ILE A 236 2.88 25.41 0.30
C ILE A 236 4.28 24.88 0.60
N VAL A 237 4.66 23.78 -0.03
CA VAL A 237 5.95 23.11 0.22
C VAL A 237 6.63 22.73 -1.09
N PRO A 238 7.97 22.78 -1.18
CA PRO A 238 8.68 22.27 -2.35
C PRO A 238 8.39 20.78 -2.53
N LYS A 239 8.15 20.33 -3.78
CA LYS A 239 7.96 18.90 -4.10
C LYS A 239 9.11 18.04 -3.58
N SER A 240 10.35 18.55 -3.67
CA SER A 240 11.55 17.86 -3.18
C SER A 240 11.56 17.57 -1.66
N LYS A 241 10.67 18.21 -0.89
CA LYS A 241 10.52 18.02 0.57
C LYS A 241 9.23 17.30 0.95
N GLU A 242 8.60 16.62 0.00
CA GLU A 242 7.36 15.88 0.24
C GLU A 242 7.42 14.93 1.44
N GLN A 243 8.51 14.17 1.59
CA GLN A 243 8.69 13.23 2.70
C GLN A 243 8.70 13.94 4.08
N ASP A 244 9.04 15.23 4.10
CA ASP A 244 9.04 16.05 5.33
C ASP A 244 7.66 16.59 5.69
N ILE A 245 6.62 16.43 4.85
CA ILE A 245 5.25 16.90 5.15
C ILE A 245 4.74 16.30 6.47
N LYS A 246 5.07 15.03 6.78
CA LYS A 246 4.74 14.41 8.08
C LYS A 246 5.36 15.16 9.26
N LYS A 247 6.60 15.67 9.11
CA LYS A 247 7.27 16.49 10.14
C LYS A 247 6.58 17.84 10.29
N VAL A 248 6.27 18.51 9.17
CA VAL A 248 5.53 19.79 9.16
C VAL A 248 4.19 19.63 9.90
N ARG A 249 3.46 18.55 9.60
CA ARG A 249 2.19 18.20 10.24
C ARG A 249 2.33 18.00 11.75
N SER A 250 3.37 17.32 12.23
CA SER A 250 3.65 17.18 13.67
C SER A 250 3.85 18.54 14.34
N VAL A 251 4.69 19.40 13.74
CA VAL A 251 5.00 20.73 14.27
C VAL A 251 3.75 21.61 14.36
N VAL A 252 2.86 21.56 13.35
CA VAL A 252 1.59 22.29 13.36
C VAL A 252 0.68 21.77 14.49
N GLY A 253 0.56 20.45 14.64
CA GLY A 253 -0.25 19.83 15.70
C GLY A 253 0.21 20.19 17.10
N GLU A 254 1.53 20.22 17.33
CA GLU A 254 2.13 20.59 18.61
C GLU A 254 1.93 22.08 18.94
N LYS A 255 2.09 22.96 17.95
CA LYS A 255 2.02 24.42 18.17
C LYS A 255 0.60 24.97 18.21
N PHE A 256 -0.29 24.44 17.38
CA PHE A 256 -1.59 25.06 17.11
C PHE A 256 -2.78 24.12 17.37
N GLY A 257 -2.54 22.85 17.67
CA GLY A 257 -3.56 21.87 17.98
C GLY A 257 -3.92 20.95 16.81
N LYS A 258 -4.57 19.82 17.14
CA LYS A 258 -4.88 18.74 16.19
C LYS A 258 -5.95 19.10 15.14
N HIS A 259 -6.67 20.20 15.30
CA HIS A 259 -7.70 20.59 14.32
C HIS A 259 -7.11 21.15 13.01
N TYR A 260 -5.83 21.54 13.03
CA TYR A 260 -5.06 21.97 11.85
C TYR A 260 -4.23 20.83 11.19
N VAL A 261 -4.49 19.56 11.53
CA VAL A 261 -3.64 18.39 11.20
C VAL A 261 -4.40 17.28 10.47
#